data_AF-A0A176U267-F1
#
_entry.id   AF-A0A176U267-F1
#
_cell.length_a   1.000
_cell.length_b   1.000
_cell.length_c   1.000
_cell.angle_alpha   90.00
_cell.angle_beta   90.00
_cell.angle_gamma   90.00
#
_symmetry.space_group_name_H-M   'P 1'
#
loop_
_entity.id
_entity.type
_entity.pdbx_description
1 polymer ?
#
loop_
_entity_poly.entity_id
_entity_poly.type
_entity_poly.pdbx_seq_one_letter_code
_entity_poly.pdbx_strand_id
1 'polypeptide(L)' 'MMLEFSPEEEKLWDMMDHEKDPKKWKELHEKYRKLRKEREDRELKDCIFAH' A
#
# COMPACT_ATOMS: atom_id res chain seq x y z
N MET A 1 3.60 -1.79 15.11
CA MET A 1 4.05 -0.54 14.44
C MET A 1 3.10 -0.28 13.28
N MET A 2 2.56 0.92 13.14
CA MET A 2 1.91 1.29 11.88
C MET A 2 3.01 1.47 10.85
N LEU A 3 3.04 0.64 9.79
CA LEU A 3 3.93 0.90 8.66
C LEU A 3 3.53 2.24 8.06
N GLU A 4 4.43 3.22 8.13
CA GLU A 4 4.31 4.47 7.39
C GLU A 4 4.30 4.20 5.89
N PHE A 5 3.69 5.10 5.13
CA PHE A 5 3.66 5.00 3.67
C PHE A 5 5.08 5.09 3.12
N SER A 6 5.41 4.23 2.15
CA SER A 6 6.59 4.46 1.33
C SER A 6 6.32 5.61 0.34
N PRO A 7 7.36 6.27 -0.20
CA PRO A 7 7.18 7.31 -1.21
C PRO A 7 6.44 6.84 -2.48
N GLU A 8 6.45 5.53 -2.76
CA GLU A 8 5.70 4.93 -3.87
C GLU A 8 4.24 4.68 -3.51
N GLU A 9 3.98 4.24 -2.28
CA GLU A 9 2.64 4.05 -1.76
C GLU A 9 1.90 5.39 -1.59
N GLU A 10 2.59 6.44 -1.14
CA GLU A 10 2.05 7.79 -0.99
C GLU A 10 1.57 8.34 -2.36
N LYS A 11 2.40 8.20 -3.40
CA LYS A 11 2.00 8.58 -4.76
C LYS A 11 0.80 7.80 -5.28
N LEU A 12 0.73 6.49 -5.01
CA LEU A 12 -0.42 5.68 -5.39
C LEU A 12 -1.67 6.12 -4.64
N TRP A 13 -1.52 6.47 -3.36
CA TRP A 13 -2.61 6.96 -2.53
C TRP A 13 -3.15 8.30 -3.03
N ASP A 14 -2.27 9.25 -3.35
CA ASP A 14 -2.65 10.54 -3.94
C ASP A 14 -3.34 10.36 -5.31
N MET A 15 -2.82 9.46 -6.15
CA MET A 15 -3.45 9.13 -7.43
C MET A 15 -4.85 8.54 -7.22
N MET A 16 -5.03 7.69 -6.22
CA MET A 16 -6.33 7.10 -5.89
C MET A 16 -7.32 8.14 -5.33
N ASP A 17 -6.86 9.07 -4.49
CA ASP A 17 -7.70 10.11 -3.90
C ASP A 17 -8.27 11.08 -4.96
N HIS A 18 -7.49 11.31 -6.02
CA HIS A 18 -7.88 12.15 -7.15
C HIS A 18 -8.55 11.39 -8.32
N GLU A 19 -8.52 10.05 -8.32
CA GLU A 19 -9.09 9.23 -9.39
C GLU A 19 -10.62 9.09 -9.22
N LYS A 20 -11.36 9.51 -10.25
CA LYS A 20 -12.84 9.45 -10.27
C LYS A 20 -13.37 8.24 -11.00
N ASP A 21 -12.54 7.57 -11.81
CA ASP A 21 -12.93 6.35 -12.51
C ASP A 21 -12.82 5.14 -11.56
N PRO A 22 -13.93 4.46 -11.22
CA PRO A 22 -13.92 3.34 -10.29
C PRO A 22 -13.12 2.14 -10.82
N LYS A 23 -12.95 1.97 -12.14
CA LYS A 23 -12.12 0.90 -12.69
C LYS A 23 -10.64 1.19 -12.46
N LYS A 24 -10.21 2.41 -12.77
CA LYS A 24 -8.81 2.83 -12.54
C LYS A 24 -8.47 2.88 -11.06
N TRP A 25 -9.40 3.35 -10.23
CA TRP A 25 -9.25 3.33 -8.78
C TRP A 25 -9.01 1.91 -8.27
N LYS A 26 -9.78 0.93 -8.77
CA LYS A 26 -9.63 -0.48 -8.38
C LYS A 26 -8.27 -1.04 -8.80
N GLU A 27 -7.79 -0.70 -9.99
CA GLU A 27 -6.45 -1.10 -10.46
C GLU A 27 -5.33 -0.49 -9.60
N LEU A 28 -5.44 0.80 -9.25
CA LEU A 28 -4.49 1.49 -8.39
C LEU A 28 -4.51 0.92 -6.96
N HIS A 29 -5.69 0.67 -6.41
CA HIS A 29 -5.87 0.04 -5.10
C HIS A 29 -5.28 -1.37 -5.06
N GLU A 30 -5.43 -2.16 -6.12
CA GLU A 30 -4.83 -3.49 -6.19
C GLU A 30 -3.30 -3.44 -6.24
N LYS A 31 -2.72 -2.49 -6.98
CA LYS A 31 -1.27 -2.25 -7.01
C LYS A 31 -0.75 -1.83 -5.64
N TYR A 32 -1.40 -0.86 -5.01
CA TYR A 32 -1.08 -0.41 -3.65
C TYR A 32 -1.11 -1.57 -2.65
N ARG A 33 -2.17 -2.40 -2.68
CA ARG A 33 -2.31 -3.55 -1.78
C ARG A 33 -1.19 -4.58 -1.96
N LYS A 34 -0.76 -4.85 -3.19
CA LYS A 34 0.35 -5.80 -3.46
C LYS A 34 1.66 -5.26 -2.91
N LEU A 35 1.99 -3.99 -3.20
CA LEU A 35 3.20 -3.35 -2.68
C LEU A 35 3.25 -3.34 -1.16
N ARG A 36 2.14 -2.95 -0.52
CA ARG A 36 2.06 -2.90 0.94
C ARG A 36 2.23 -4.27 1.56
N LYS A 37 1.60 -5.30 0.99
CA LYS A 37 1.77 -6.68 1.46
C LYS A 37 3.21 -7.17 1.32
N GLU A 38 3.86 -6.93 0.19
CA GLU A 38 5.27 -7.31 -0.01
C GLU A 38 6.21 -6.60 0.98
N ARG A 39 5.88 -5.35 1.33
CA ARG A 39 6.65 -4.56 2.29
C ARG A 39 6.41 -5.02 3.73
N GLU A 40 5.16 -5.27 4.09
CA GLU A 40 4.79 -5.89 5.37
C GLU A 40 5.47 -7.25 5.52
N ASP A 41 5.43 -8.12 4.49
CA ASP A 41 6.10 -9.43 4.50
C ASP A 41 7.63 -9.31 4.63
N ARG A 42 8.23 -8.19 4.24
CA ARG A 42 9.68 -7.94 4.36
C ARG A 42 10.06 -7.31 5.69
N GLU A 43 9.35 -6.26 6.10
CA GLU A 43 9.67 -5.45 7.28
C GLU A 43 9.12 -6.06 8.57
N LEU A 44 8.00 -6.79 8.50
CA LEU A 44 7.36 -7.43 9.65
C LEU A 44 7.71 -8.91 9.80
N LYS A 45 8.52 -9.49 8.89
CA LYS A 45 8.89 -10.91 8.91
C LYS A 45 9.46 -11.39 10.25
N ASP A 46 10.27 -10.54 10.87
CA ASP A 46 10.96 -10.83 12.13
C ASP A 46 10.40 -10.00 13.30
N CYS A 47 9.25 -9.33 13.09
CA CYS A 47 8.62 -8.52 14.12
C CYS A 47 7.82 -9.42 15.09
N ILE A 48 8.32 -9.55 16.32
CA ILE A 48 7.72 -10.36 17.40
C ILE A 48 6.27 -9.88 17.74
N PHE A 49 5.93 -8.65 17.35
CA PHE A 49 4.63 -8.02 17.57
C PHE A 49 3.72 -8.00 16.32
N ALA A 50 4.08 -8.70 15.22
CA ALA A 50 3.32 -8.70 13.96
C ALA A 50 2.25 -9.81 13.87
N HIS A 51 1.94 -10.49 14.98
CA HIS A 51 0.88 -11.48 15.07
C HIS A 51 -0.48 -10.88 15.41
#